data_AF-A0A1G4JFU2-F1
#
_entry.id   AF-A0A1G4JFU2-F1
#
_cell.length_a   1.000
_cell.length_b   1.000
_cell.length_c   1.000
_cell.angle_alpha   90.00
_cell.angle_beta   90.00
_cell.angle_gamma   90.00
#
_symmetry.space_group_name_H-M   'P 1'
#
loop_
_entity.id
_entity.type
_entity.pdbx_description
1 polymer ?
#
loop_
_entity_poly.entity_id
_entity_poly.type
_entity_poly.pdbx_seq_one_letter_code
_entity_poly.pdbx_strand_id
1 'polypeptide(L)'
;MARNRSKRTYDEVERFLNGSIPQEIEDDILSAFANYNIERDMTREDLSSFFQELQLPSEVTKFYDLNDLCIGGTQIVDFEKLLRATYHVLVFMNNMAVIDGFWEMLVKACGRDVAFPKVLLKNHVLSIKDLQKVANSASVESTGLVEMMSVATHGKRVFMTWLDLAYILGKLGILAF
;
A
#
# COMPACT_ATOMS: atom_id res chain seq x y z
N MET A 1 -22.20 -24.91 -14.95
CA MET A 1 -21.74 -23.67 -15.61
C MET A 1 -20.43 -23.26 -14.96
N ALA A 2 -19.30 -23.50 -15.65
CA ALA A 2 -17.99 -23.13 -15.15
C ALA A 2 -17.82 -21.61 -15.28
N ARG A 3 -17.67 -20.91 -14.16
CA ARG A 3 -17.23 -19.51 -14.15
C ARG A 3 -15.83 -19.47 -14.74
N ASN A 4 -15.67 -18.81 -15.89
CA ASN A 4 -14.36 -18.42 -16.42
C ASN A 4 -13.64 -17.62 -15.33
N ARG A 5 -12.64 -18.22 -14.66
CA ARG A 5 -11.60 -17.48 -13.95
C ARG A 5 -10.83 -16.74 -15.05
N SER A 6 -11.04 -15.44 -15.19
CA SER A 6 -10.21 -14.64 -16.10
C SER A 6 -8.76 -14.83 -15.68
N LYS A 7 -7.92 -15.22 -16.64
CA LYS A 7 -6.48 -15.37 -16.44
C LYS A 7 -5.93 -13.94 -16.38
N ARG A 8 -5.82 -13.40 -15.17
CA ARG A 8 -5.25 -12.06 -14.93
C ARG A 8 -3.87 -11.99 -15.56
N THR A 9 -3.66 -11.02 -16.45
CA THR A 9 -2.41 -10.88 -17.21
C THR A 9 -1.44 -9.96 -16.47
N TYR A 10 -0.15 -10.07 -16.80
CA TYR A 10 0.87 -9.14 -16.30
C TYR A 10 0.47 -7.67 -16.56
N ASP A 11 -0.23 -7.42 -17.66
CA ASP A 11 -0.75 -6.11 -18.04
C ASP A 11 -1.68 -5.50 -16.98
N GLU A 12 -2.46 -6.29 -16.23
CA GLU A 12 -3.32 -5.76 -15.15
C GLU A 12 -2.49 -5.28 -13.95
N VAL A 13 -1.40 -5.98 -13.64
CA VAL A 13 -0.45 -5.58 -12.59
C VAL A 13 0.30 -4.31 -13.00
N GLU A 14 0.74 -4.26 -14.25
CA GLU A 14 1.44 -3.11 -14.82
C GLU A 14 0.53 -1.88 -14.89
N ARG A 15 -0.75 -2.04 -15.24
CA ARG A 15 -1.75 -0.95 -15.19
C ARG A 15 -1.94 -0.36 -13.81
N PHE A 16 -1.86 -1.16 -12.75
CA PHE A 16 -1.96 -0.63 -11.40
C PHE A 16 -0.67 0.11 -10.98
N LEU A 17 0.49 -0.51 -11.19
CA LEU A 17 1.77 0.06 -10.74
C LEU A 17 2.24 1.25 -11.59
N ASN A 18 1.98 1.18 -12.89
CA ASN A 18 2.47 2.09 -13.91
C ASN A 18 1.34 2.75 -14.72
N GLY A 19 0.10 2.71 -14.21
CA GLY A 19 -1.05 3.33 -14.86
C GLY A 19 -0.84 4.82 -15.11
N SER A 20 -1.49 5.34 -16.16
CA SER A 20 -1.57 6.78 -16.39
C SER A 20 -2.28 7.42 -15.22
N ILE A 21 -1.59 8.31 -14.52
CA ILE A 21 -2.22 9.15 -13.50
C ILE A 21 -3.10 10.16 -14.25
N PRO A 22 -4.35 10.39 -13.83
CA PRO A 22 -5.20 11.41 -14.44
C PRO A 22 -4.51 12.78 -14.38
N GLN A 23 -4.52 13.50 -15.50
CA GLN A 23 -3.77 14.76 -15.63
C GLN A 23 -4.14 15.78 -14.55
N GLU A 24 -5.42 15.89 -14.20
CA GLU A 24 -5.86 16.81 -13.13
C GLU A 24 -5.21 16.49 -11.77
N ILE A 25 -5.05 15.20 -11.45
CA ILE A 25 -4.39 14.76 -10.21
C ILE A 25 -2.88 15.02 -10.30
N GLU A 26 -2.27 14.77 -11.45
CA GLU A 26 -0.85 15.05 -11.66
C GLU A 26 -0.55 16.55 -11.52
N ASP A 27 -1.39 17.41 -12.12
CA ASP A 27 -1.27 18.87 -12.07
C ASP A 27 -1.41 19.40 -10.63
N ASP A 28 -2.36 18.87 -9.85
CA ASP A 28 -2.54 19.23 -8.44
C ASP A 28 -1.31 18.84 -7.60
N ILE A 29 -0.79 17.62 -7.79
CA ILE A 29 0.40 17.11 -7.09
C ILE A 29 1.64 17.93 -7.47
N LEU A 30 1.81 18.22 -8.76
CA LEU A 30 2.93 19.01 -9.27
C LEU A 30 2.88 20.45 -8.74
N SER A 31 1.70 21.05 -8.68
CA SER A 31 1.51 22.39 -8.14
C SER A 31 1.89 22.44 -6.66
N ALA A 32 1.46 21.48 -5.85
CA ALA A 32 1.88 21.37 -4.45
C ALA A 32 3.39 21.12 -4.33
N PHE A 33 3.95 20.21 -5.13
CA PHE A 33 5.39 19.88 -5.10
C PHE A 33 6.25 21.10 -5.47
N ALA A 34 5.83 21.90 -6.45
CA ALA A 34 6.54 23.09 -6.88
C ALA A 34 6.70 24.11 -5.73
N ASN A 35 5.69 24.26 -4.87
CA ASN A 35 5.75 25.15 -3.70
C ASN A 35 6.90 24.80 -2.74
N TYR A 36 7.22 23.52 -2.60
CA TYR A 36 8.32 23.05 -1.76
C TYR A 36 9.70 23.15 -2.42
N ASN A 37 9.76 23.39 -3.74
CA ASN A 37 10.99 23.44 -4.53
C ASN A 37 11.41 24.86 -4.98
N ILE A 38 10.75 25.91 -4.50
CA ILE A 38 11.02 27.30 -4.91
C ILE A 38 12.42 27.77 -4.45
N GLU A 39 12.74 27.54 -3.18
CA GLU A 39 13.99 28.05 -2.56
C GLU A 39 15.05 26.96 -2.35
N ARG A 40 14.61 25.71 -2.20
CA ARG A 40 15.46 24.53 -1.97
C ARG A 40 14.75 23.29 -2.49
N ASP A 41 15.49 22.21 -2.74
CA ASP A 41 14.86 20.93 -3.06
C ASP A 41 13.99 20.45 -1.89
N MET A 42 12.83 19.86 -2.22
CA MET A 42 11.98 19.20 -1.23
C MET A 42 12.73 18.04 -0.59
N THR A 43 12.69 17.97 0.73
CA THR A 43 13.33 16.92 1.51
C THR A 43 12.33 16.04 2.24
N ARG A 44 12.80 14.92 2.78
CA ARG A 44 11.99 13.97 3.56
C ARG A 44 11.18 14.64 4.69
N GLU A 45 11.74 15.69 5.31
CA GLU A 45 11.09 16.40 6.42
C GLU A 45 9.83 17.17 5.98
N ASP A 46 9.76 17.52 4.69
CA ASP A 46 8.66 18.28 4.10
C ASP A 46 7.45 17.39 3.75
N LEU A 47 7.65 16.07 3.64
CA LEU A 47 6.64 15.12 3.16
C LEU A 47 5.35 15.11 4.00
N SER A 48 5.46 15.25 5.32
CA SER A 48 4.29 15.25 6.19
C SER A 48 3.40 16.47 5.93
N SER A 49 4.02 17.64 5.77
CA SER A 49 3.34 18.89 5.44
C SER A 49 2.73 18.84 4.04
N PHE A 50 3.47 18.29 3.07
CA PHE A 50 3.00 18.11 1.70
C PHE A 50 1.74 17.25 1.63
N PHE A 51 1.71 16.10 2.33
CA PHE A 51 0.51 15.27 2.38
C PHE A 51 -0.67 15.98 3.05
N GLN A 52 -0.41 16.80 4.05
CA GLN A 52 -1.45 17.60 4.71
C GLN A 52 -2.01 18.70 3.80
N GLU A 53 -1.17 19.35 2.99
CA GLU A 53 -1.59 20.35 2.00
C GLU A 53 -2.53 19.75 0.95
N LEU A 54 -2.22 18.54 0.49
CA LEU A 54 -3.09 17.75 -0.38
C LEU A 54 -4.30 17.10 0.34
N GLN A 55 -4.50 17.42 1.62
CA GLN A 55 -5.58 16.89 2.45
C GLN A 55 -5.62 15.36 2.54
N LEU A 56 -4.45 14.73 2.38
CA LEU A 56 -4.33 13.28 2.50
C LEU A 56 -4.32 12.86 3.98
N PRO A 57 -5.11 11.85 4.35
CA PRO A 57 -5.25 11.45 5.74
C PRO A 57 -3.99 10.77 6.26
N SER A 58 -3.49 11.26 7.40
CA SER A 58 -2.30 10.71 8.08
C SER A 58 -2.46 9.24 8.47
N GLU A 59 -3.70 8.77 8.65
CA GLU A 59 -3.99 7.37 8.90
C GLU A 59 -3.60 6.42 7.76
N VAL A 60 -3.46 6.93 6.53
CA VAL A 60 -3.01 6.17 5.36
C VAL A 60 -1.54 6.47 5.05
N THR A 61 -1.16 7.75 5.04
CA THR A 61 0.21 8.15 4.63
C THR A 61 1.28 7.68 5.61
N LYS A 62 0.95 7.50 6.90
CA LYS A 62 1.87 6.95 7.92
C LYS A 62 2.41 5.55 7.63
N PHE A 63 1.79 4.80 6.71
CA PHE A 63 2.25 3.46 6.37
C PHE A 63 3.39 3.45 5.33
N TYR A 64 3.63 4.58 4.68
CA TYR A 64 4.78 4.74 3.79
C TYR A 64 6.05 4.92 4.61
N ASP A 65 7.12 4.23 4.19
CA ASP A 65 8.46 4.61 4.60
C ASP A 65 8.86 5.86 3.82
N LEU A 66 8.99 7.00 4.50
CA LEU A 66 9.31 8.26 3.85
C LEU A 66 10.67 8.20 3.12
N ASN A 67 11.58 7.31 3.51
CA ASN A 67 12.85 7.13 2.80
C ASN A 67 12.66 6.47 1.44
N ASP A 68 11.59 5.68 1.25
CA ASP A 68 11.27 5.07 -0.05
C ASP A 68 10.86 6.10 -1.09
N LEU A 69 10.42 7.29 -0.66
CA LEU A 69 10.04 8.41 -1.52
C LEU A 69 11.23 9.31 -1.88
N CYS A 70 12.41 9.06 -1.32
CA CYS A 70 13.62 9.84 -1.62
C CYS A 70 14.45 9.21 -2.74
N ILE A 71 15.31 10.02 -3.35
CA ILE A 71 16.38 9.54 -4.24
C ILE A 71 17.35 8.71 -3.39
N GLY A 72 17.74 7.55 -3.92
CA GLY A 72 18.55 6.56 -3.18
C GLY A 72 19.83 7.16 -2.59
N GLY A 73 20.00 7.01 -1.27
CA GLY A 73 21.17 7.54 -0.55
C GLY A 73 21.12 9.04 -0.22
N THR A 74 19.99 9.72 -0.46
CA THR A 74 19.82 11.15 -0.17
C THR A 74 18.59 11.41 0.71
N GLN A 75 18.40 12.66 1.12
CA GLN A 75 17.16 13.13 1.77
C GLN A 75 16.23 13.88 0.80
N ILE A 76 16.61 13.99 -0.47
CA ILE A 76 15.86 14.72 -1.50
C ILE A 76 14.74 13.83 -2.00
N VAL A 77 13.54 14.38 -2.09
CA VAL A 77 12.34 13.67 -2.54
C VAL A 77 12.42 13.43 -4.04
N ASP A 78 12.11 12.20 -4.45
CA ASP A 78 12.00 11.81 -5.84
C ASP A 78 10.55 12.06 -6.31
N PHE A 79 10.37 13.00 -7.24
CA PHE A 79 9.04 13.40 -7.69
C PHE A 79 8.25 12.24 -8.28
N GLU A 80 8.86 11.35 -9.06
CA GLU A 80 8.14 10.23 -9.68
C GLU A 80 7.61 9.27 -8.61
N LYS A 81 8.44 9.00 -7.57
CA LYS A 81 8.02 8.15 -6.45
C LYS A 81 6.93 8.81 -5.62
N LEU A 82 7.05 10.11 -5.37
CA LEU A 82 6.05 10.88 -4.63
C LEU A 82 4.71 10.91 -5.38
N LEU A 83 4.74 11.19 -6.68
CA LEU A 83 3.58 11.25 -7.55
C LEU A 83 2.82 9.91 -7.54
N ARG A 84 3.52 8.80 -7.76
CA ARG A 84 2.92 7.45 -7.71
C ARG A 84 2.38 7.10 -6.33
N ALA A 85 3.14 7.36 -5.27
CA ALA A 85 2.71 7.09 -3.90
C ALA A 85 1.44 7.88 -3.54
N THR A 86 1.41 9.16 -3.92
CA THR A 86 0.26 10.04 -3.69
C THR A 86 -0.97 9.56 -4.45
N TYR A 87 -0.81 9.19 -5.72
CA TYR A 87 -1.89 8.60 -6.50
C TYR A 87 -2.44 7.31 -5.87
N HIS A 88 -1.56 6.40 -5.45
CA HIS A 88 -2.00 5.19 -4.76
C HIS A 88 -2.71 5.47 -3.44
N VAL A 89 -2.32 6.51 -2.68
CA VAL A 89 -3.08 6.93 -1.49
C VAL A 89 -4.52 7.28 -1.86
N LEU A 90 -4.73 8.04 -2.93
CA LEU A 90 -6.08 8.40 -3.41
C LEU A 90 -6.88 7.15 -3.81
N VAL A 91 -6.25 6.21 -4.53
CA VAL A 91 -6.87 4.92 -4.86
C VAL A 91 -7.27 4.17 -3.58
N PHE A 92 -6.39 4.11 -2.59
CA PHE A 92 -6.68 3.40 -1.34
C PHE A 92 -7.76 4.09 -0.53
N MET A 93 -7.85 5.42 -0.55
CA MET A 93 -8.93 6.17 0.08
C MET A 93 -10.29 5.82 -0.54
N ASN A 94 -10.36 5.76 -1.88
CA ASN A 94 -11.59 5.41 -2.60
C ASN A 94 -12.03 3.96 -2.38
N ASN A 95 -11.10 3.09 -1.98
CA ASN A 95 -11.36 1.67 -1.77
C ASN A 95 -11.21 1.22 -0.30
N MET A 96 -11.20 2.18 0.64
CA MET A 96 -10.81 1.92 2.03
C MET A 96 -11.67 0.84 2.70
N ALA A 97 -12.99 0.88 2.49
CA ALA A 97 -13.91 -0.12 3.05
C ALA A 97 -13.63 -1.55 2.54
N VAL A 98 -13.24 -1.69 1.28
CA VAL A 98 -12.87 -2.99 0.69
C VAL A 98 -11.59 -3.50 1.32
N ILE A 99 -10.56 -2.65 1.39
CA ILE A 99 -9.26 -3.02 1.97
C ILE A 99 -9.41 -3.37 3.45
N ASP A 100 -10.15 -2.57 4.22
CA ASP A 100 -10.42 -2.81 5.63
C ASP A 100 -11.17 -4.13 5.85
N GLY A 101 -12.15 -4.46 4.99
CA GLY A 101 -12.86 -5.75 5.06
C GLY A 101 -11.95 -6.96 4.86
N PHE A 102 -11.05 -6.93 3.87
CA PHE A 102 -10.07 -7.99 3.66
C PHE A 102 -9.05 -8.05 4.80
N TRP A 103 -8.58 -6.89 5.27
CA TRP A 103 -7.61 -6.81 6.35
C TRP A 103 -8.19 -7.35 7.67
N GLU A 104 -9.41 -6.97 8.01
CA GLU A 104 -10.14 -7.48 9.18
C GLU A 104 -10.30 -9.00 9.13
N MET A 105 -10.64 -9.55 7.97
CA MET A 105 -10.76 -11.00 7.80
C MET A 105 -9.45 -11.71 8.11
N LEU A 106 -8.30 -11.20 7.64
CA LEU A 106 -7.00 -11.78 7.91
C LEU A 106 -6.60 -11.66 9.39
N VAL A 107 -6.80 -10.48 9.99
CA VAL A 107 -6.48 -10.22 11.40
C VAL A 107 -7.28 -11.15 12.33
N LYS A 108 -8.59 -11.32 12.07
CA LYS A 108 -9.45 -12.25 12.81
C LYS A 108 -9.07 -13.71 12.57
N ALA A 109 -8.81 -14.10 11.33
CA ALA A 109 -8.48 -15.49 10.99
C ALA A 109 -7.18 -15.99 11.65
N CYS A 110 -6.22 -15.11 11.93
CA CYS A 110 -5.00 -15.45 12.67
C CYS A 110 -5.10 -15.23 14.20
N GLY A 111 -6.24 -14.71 14.68
CA GLY A 111 -6.53 -14.45 16.09
C GLY A 111 -5.76 -13.27 16.70
N ARG A 112 -5.27 -12.33 15.87
CA ARG A 112 -4.49 -11.18 16.35
C ARG A 112 -5.35 -10.12 17.03
N ASP A 113 -6.60 -10.00 16.63
CA ASP A 113 -7.60 -9.17 17.30
C ASP A 113 -7.79 -9.60 18.77
N VAL A 114 -7.85 -10.91 19.02
CA VAL A 114 -7.97 -11.46 20.37
C VAL A 114 -6.66 -11.32 21.16
N ALA A 115 -5.52 -11.58 20.53
CA ALA A 115 -4.21 -11.48 21.19
C ALA A 115 -3.82 -10.02 21.52
N PHE A 116 -4.29 -9.05 20.73
CA PHE A 116 -3.94 -7.64 20.85
C PHE A 116 -5.17 -6.72 20.74
N PRO A 117 -6.11 -6.78 21.70
CA PRO A 117 -7.43 -6.14 21.59
C PRO A 117 -7.40 -4.61 21.64
N LYS A 118 -6.27 -4.00 22.06
CA LYS A 118 -6.09 -2.55 22.13
C LYS A 118 -5.47 -1.96 20.86
N VAL A 119 -5.04 -2.80 19.91
CA VAL A 119 -4.43 -2.35 18.67
C VAL A 119 -5.55 -2.03 17.68
N LEU A 120 -5.50 -0.84 17.08
CA LEU A 120 -6.43 -0.47 16.01
C LEU A 120 -6.26 -1.41 14.82
N LEU A 121 -7.35 -1.71 14.13
CA LEU A 121 -7.39 -2.67 13.03
C LEU A 121 -6.23 -2.48 12.02
N LYS A 122 -6.09 -1.27 11.46
CA LYS A 122 -5.05 -0.96 10.45
C LYS A 122 -3.62 -0.99 11.00
N ASN A 123 -3.43 -0.97 12.32
CA ASN A 123 -2.12 -0.97 12.97
C ASN A 123 -1.62 -2.38 13.32
N HIS A 124 -2.41 -3.43 13.09
CA HIS A 124 -1.87 -4.78 13.17
C HIS A 124 -0.80 -5.01 12.10
N VAL A 125 0.08 -5.98 12.34
CA VAL A 125 1.06 -6.49 11.38
C VAL A 125 0.97 -8.00 11.37
N LEU A 126 1.05 -8.63 10.21
CA LEU A 126 0.94 -10.09 10.06
C LEU A 126 2.29 -10.69 9.72
N SER A 127 2.83 -11.50 10.63
CA SER A 127 4.05 -12.27 10.37
C SER A 127 3.77 -13.49 9.51
N ILE A 128 4.81 -14.16 9.02
CA ILE A 128 4.68 -15.46 8.32
C ILE A 128 3.92 -16.48 9.19
N LYS A 129 4.15 -16.49 10.50
CA LYS A 129 3.44 -17.40 11.43
C LYS A 129 1.94 -17.10 11.51
N ASP A 130 1.57 -15.83 11.41
CA ASP A 130 0.17 -15.43 11.38
C ASP A 130 -0.50 -15.89 10.08
N LEU A 131 0.18 -15.74 8.94
CA LEU A 131 -0.31 -16.26 7.65
C LEU A 131 -0.40 -17.78 7.61
N GLN A 132 0.52 -18.50 8.27
CA GLN A 132 0.44 -19.95 8.42
C GLN A 132 -0.83 -20.39 9.17
N LYS A 133 -1.25 -19.64 10.21
CA LYS A 133 -2.52 -19.92 10.90
C LYS A 133 -3.72 -19.76 9.97
N VAL A 134 -3.72 -18.71 9.13
CA VAL A 134 -4.77 -18.48 8.14
C VAL A 134 -4.78 -19.59 7.07
N ALA A 135 -3.62 -19.99 6.57
CA ALA A 135 -3.53 -21.09 5.59
C ALA A 135 -4.07 -22.40 6.17
N ASN A 136 -3.69 -22.71 7.42
CA ASN A 136 -4.17 -23.91 8.11
C ASN A 136 -5.69 -23.88 8.34
N SER A 137 -6.26 -22.73 8.73
CA SER A 137 -7.72 -22.62 8.93
C SER A 137 -8.49 -22.71 7.61
N ALA A 138 -7.89 -22.27 6.50
CA ALA A 138 -8.44 -22.38 5.16
C ALA A 138 -8.17 -23.74 4.48
N SER A 139 -7.46 -24.67 5.14
CA SER A 139 -6.98 -25.93 4.54
C SER A 139 -6.19 -25.73 3.24
N VAL A 140 -5.42 -24.64 3.18
CA VAL A 140 -4.53 -24.31 2.06
C VAL A 140 -3.10 -24.68 2.43
N GLU A 141 -2.34 -25.24 1.48
CA GLU A 141 -0.92 -25.53 1.69
C GLU A 141 -0.14 -24.25 2.01
N SER A 142 0.70 -24.32 3.04
CA SER A 142 1.53 -23.20 3.49
C SER A 142 2.89 -23.12 2.77
N THR A 143 3.10 -23.99 1.76
CA THR A 143 4.27 -23.93 0.88
C THR A 143 4.25 -22.66 0.04
N GLY A 144 5.34 -21.91 0.03
CA GLY A 144 5.43 -20.66 -0.74
C GLY A 144 5.10 -19.39 0.05
N LEU A 145 4.75 -19.48 1.34
CA LEU A 145 4.36 -18.29 2.13
C LEU A 145 5.50 -17.28 2.30
N VAL A 146 6.75 -17.74 2.32
CA VAL A 146 7.93 -16.85 2.42
C VAL A 146 8.06 -16.03 1.14
N GLU A 147 7.91 -16.67 0.00
CA GLU A 147 7.95 -16.07 -1.32
C GLU A 147 6.78 -15.11 -1.50
N MET A 148 5.57 -15.49 -1.08
CA MET A 148 4.39 -14.61 -1.08
C MET A 148 4.61 -13.37 -0.21
N MET A 149 5.19 -13.54 0.99
CA MET A 149 5.53 -12.42 1.87
C MET A 149 6.57 -11.51 1.23
N SER A 150 7.61 -12.08 0.61
CA SER A 150 8.63 -11.31 -0.10
C SER A 150 8.03 -10.48 -1.24
N VAL A 151 7.11 -11.06 -2.02
CA VAL A 151 6.39 -10.34 -3.08
C VAL A 151 5.50 -9.23 -2.51
N ALA A 152 4.81 -9.49 -1.39
CA ALA A 152 3.95 -8.51 -0.73
C ALA A 152 4.73 -7.30 -0.21
N THR A 153 5.91 -7.52 0.38
CA THR A 153 6.69 -6.49 1.07
C THR A 153 7.85 -5.95 0.23
N HIS A 154 7.92 -6.33 -1.05
CA HIS A 154 9.07 -6.09 -1.94
C HIS A 154 10.41 -6.55 -1.33
N GLY A 155 10.37 -7.63 -0.54
CA GLY A 155 11.53 -8.23 0.12
C GLY A 155 12.09 -7.43 1.30
N LYS A 156 11.51 -6.29 1.65
CA LYS A 156 12.05 -5.38 2.69
C LYS A 156 11.75 -5.86 4.11
N ARG A 157 10.64 -6.57 4.30
CA ARG A 157 10.10 -6.91 5.63
C ARG A 157 9.59 -8.34 5.69
N VAL A 158 9.69 -8.96 6.87
CA VAL A 158 9.17 -10.31 7.17
C VAL A 158 7.73 -10.31 7.73
N PHE A 159 7.06 -9.17 7.64
CA PHE A 159 5.68 -8.99 8.05
C PHE A 159 4.95 -8.11 7.04
N MET A 160 3.65 -8.35 6.93
CA MET A 160 2.73 -7.62 6.08
C MET A 160 1.97 -6.59 6.92
N THR A 161 1.79 -5.40 6.36
CA THR A 161 0.98 -4.31 6.89
C THR A 161 -0.31 -4.16 6.10
N TRP A 162 -1.22 -3.30 6.58
CA TRP A 162 -2.41 -2.90 5.82
C TRP A 162 -2.07 -2.37 4.43
N LEU A 163 -1.00 -1.56 4.32
CA LEU A 163 -0.56 -0.98 3.04
C LEU A 163 -0.07 -2.06 2.08
N ASP A 164 0.71 -3.03 2.57
CA ASP A 164 1.17 -4.15 1.74
C ASP A 164 -0.04 -4.94 1.17
N LEU A 165 -1.08 -5.17 1.98
CA LEU A 165 -2.33 -5.77 1.49
C LEU A 165 -3.03 -4.89 0.44
N ALA A 166 -3.12 -3.57 0.68
CA ALA A 166 -3.74 -2.64 -0.27
C ALA A 166 -3.06 -2.72 -1.65
N TYR A 167 -1.72 -2.75 -1.68
CA TYR A 167 -0.96 -2.97 -2.91
C TYR A 167 -1.22 -4.33 -3.55
N ILE A 168 -1.35 -5.41 -2.77
CA ILE A 168 -1.72 -6.73 -3.30
C ILE A 168 -3.11 -6.66 -3.96
N LEU A 169 -4.11 -6.08 -3.29
CA LEU A 169 -5.46 -5.97 -3.81
C LEU A 169 -5.51 -5.11 -5.10
N GLY A 170 -4.71 -4.04 -5.15
CA GLY A 170 -4.55 -3.20 -6.35
C GLY A 170 -3.92 -3.96 -7.51
N LYS A 171 -2.81 -4.68 -7.27
CA LYS A 171 -2.17 -5.56 -8.27
C LYS A 171 -3.11 -6.69 -8.73
N LEU A 172 -4.01 -7.12 -7.85
CA LEU A 172 -5.07 -8.07 -8.16
C LEU A 172 -6.27 -7.38 -8.85
N GLY A 173 -6.28 -6.10 -9.17
CA GLY A 173 -7.43 -5.44 -9.80
C GLY A 173 -8.74 -5.59 -9.01
N ILE A 174 -8.66 -5.73 -7.69
CA ILE A 174 -9.82 -5.75 -6.79
C ILE A 174 -10.24 -4.32 -6.45
N LEU A 175 -9.28 -3.38 -6.45
CA LEU A 175 -9.53 -1.97 -6.21
C LEU A 175 -9.95 -1.29 -7.51
N ALA A 176 -10.86 -0.33 -7.43
CA ALA A 176 -11.20 0.56 -8.52
C ALA A 176 -10.20 1.73 -8.59
N PHE A 177 -9.61 1.96 -9.76
CA PHE A 177 -8.63 3.02 -10.04
C PHE A 177 -8.62 3.36 -11.53
#